data_AF-A0A1Q5FAK8-F1
#
_entry.id   AF-A0A1Q5FAK8-F1
#
_cell.length_a   1.000
_cell.length_b   1.000
_cell.length_c   1.000
_cell.angle_alpha   90.00
_cell.angle_beta   90.00
_cell.angle_gamma   90.00
#
_symmetry.space_group_name_H-M   'P 1'
#
loop_
_entity.id
_entity.type
_entity.pdbx_description
1 polymer ?
#
loop_
_entity_poly.entity_id
_entity_poly.type
_entity_poly.pdbx_seq_one_letter_code
_entity_poly.pdbx_strand_id
1 'polypeptide(L)' 'MTPIQVLHGQPTPEELATVLAVVQARAAAGARQASASGPATAWTSRTPRPVPAPGPHAWRTSLWPR' A
#
# COMPACT_ATOMS: atom_id res chain seq x y z
N MET A 1 -11.04 -10.86 1.72
CA MET A 1 -9.58 -10.92 1.50
C MET A 1 -9.39 -11.31 0.06
N THR A 2 -8.74 -10.48 -0.74
CA THR A 2 -8.43 -10.83 -2.13
C THR A 2 -7.47 -12.02 -2.15
N PRO A 3 -7.74 -13.08 -2.93
CA PRO A 3 -6.84 -14.23 -3.01
C PRO A 3 -5.49 -13.81 -3.60
N ILE A 4 -4.39 -14.31 -3.02
CA ILE A 4 -3.04 -14.10 -3.57
C ILE A 4 -2.88 -14.98 -4.81
N GLN A 5 -2.44 -14.39 -5.92
CA GLN A 5 -2.28 -15.06 -7.21
C GLN A 5 -0.83 -15.03 -7.66
N VAL A 6 -0.34 -16.14 -8.22
CA VAL A 6 0.94 -16.20 -8.92
C VAL A 6 0.72 -15.78 -10.36
N LEU A 7 1.34 -14.68 -10.77
CA LEU A 7 1.19 -14.17 -12.14
C LEU A 7 2.17 -14.83 -13.12
N HIS A 8 3.35 -15.23 -12.65
CA HIS A 8 4.43 -15.81 -13.46
C HIS A 8 5.19 -16.91 -12.68
N GLY A 9 5.70 -17.91 -13.41
CA GLY A 9 6.46 -19.03 -12.85
C GLY A 9 5.59 -20.20 -12.35
N GLN A 10 6.25 -21.30 -11.98
CA GLN A 10 5.62 -22.49 -11.39
C GLN A 10 6.32 -22.82 -10.06
N PRO A 11 6.05 -22.04 -8.99
CA PRO A 11 6.63 -22.31 -7.68
C PRO A 11 6.08 -23.63 -7.12
N THR A 12 6.87 -24.32 -6.31
CA THR A 12 6.36 -25.51 -5.63
C THR A 12 5.36 -25.11 -4.52
N PRO A 13 4.47 -26.02 -4.10
CA PRO A 13 3.56 -25.76 -3.00
C PRO A 13 4.28 -25.33 -1.71
N GLU A 14 5.47 -25.86 -1.46
CA GLU A 14 6.30 -25.57 -0.29
C GLU A 14 6.87 -24.15 -0.33
N GLU A 15 7.31 -23.69 -1.50
CA GLU A 15 7.78 -22.32 -1.70
C GLU A 15 6.65 -21.32 -1.48
N LEU A 16 5.45 -21.60 -2.03
CA LEU A 16 4.27 -20.78 -1.79
C LEU A 16 3.90 -20.72 -0.31
N ALA A 17 3.88 -21.87 0.38
CA ALA A 17 3.61 -21.93 1.81
C ALA A 17 4.62 -21.08 2.62
N THR A 18 5.90 -21.13 2.23
CA THR A 18 6.96 -20.35 2.88
C THR A 18 6.74 -18.85 2.70
N VAL A 19 6.45 -18.40 1.47
CA VAL A 19 6.17 -16.98 1.20
C VAL A 19 4.95 -16.50 1.95
N LEU A 20 3.87 -17.30 1.95
CA LEU A 20 2.64 -16.97 2.67
C LEU A 20 2.89 -16.85 4.19
N ALA A 21 3.67 -17.75 4.78
CA ALA A 21 4.02 -17.69 6.20
C ALA A 21 4.78 -16.40 6.54
N VAL A 22 5.74 -15.99 5.71
CA VAL A 22 6.51 -14.75 5.91
C VAL A 22 5.63 -13.50 5.77
N VAL A 23 4.75 -13.47 4.75
CA VAL A 23 3.81 -12.35 4.55
C VAL A 23 2.87 -12.22 5.74
N GLN A 24 2.29 -13.32 6.21
CA GLN A 24 1.39 -13.32 7.37
C GLN A 24 2.13 -12.90 8.65
N ALA A 25 3.34 -13.39 8.89
CA ALA A 25 4.15 -13.01 10.05
C ALA A 25 4.46 -11.50 10.05
N ARG A 26 4.80 -10.92 8.90
CA ARG A 26 5.03 -9.47 8.76
C ARG A 26 3.75 -8.66 8.98
N ALA A 27 2.61 -9.12 8.44
CA ALA A 27 1.33 -8.47 8.65
C ALA A 27 0.93 -8.48 10.14
N ALA A 28 1.11 -9.60 10.84
CA ALA A 28 0.85 -9.71 12.27
C ALA A 28 1.78 -8.80 13.11
N ALA A 29 3.07 -8.72 12.75
CA ALA A 29 4.02 -7.82 13.41
C ALA A 29 3.62 -6.35 13.23
N GLY A 30 3.24 -5.95 12.01
CA GLY A 30 2.75 -4.60 11.72
C GLY A 30 1.45 -4.26 12.46
N ALA A 31 0.50 -5.20 12.52
CA ALA A 31 -0.74 -5.01 13.28
C ALA A 31 -0.47 -4.79 14.78
N ARG A 32 0.49 -5.51 15.35
CA ARG A 32 0.90 -5.34 16.75
C ARG A 32 1.56 -3.98 17.00
N GLN A 33 2.34 -3.47 16.05
CA GLN A 33 2.88 -2.10 16.12
C GLN A 33 1.77 -1.05 15.98
N ALA A 34 0.79 -1.26 15.10
CA ALA A 34 -0.34 -0.35 14.95
C ALA A 34 -1.20 -0.29 16.22
N SER A 35 -1.39 -1.42 16.93
CA SER A 35 -2.06 -1.41 18.24
C SER A 35 -1.29 -0.64 19.33
N ALA A 36 0.01 -0.43 19.14
CA ALA A 36 0.87 0.37 20.00
C ALA A 36 1.04 1.80 19.48
N SER A 37 0.10 2.30 18.64
CA SER A 37 0.19 3.64 18.06
C SER A 37 0.46 4.67 19.16
N GLY A 38 1.67 5.22 19.12
CA GLY A 38 2.09 6.31 19.99
C GLY A 38 1.26 7.58 19.74
N PRO A 39 1.52 8.64 20.51
CA PRO A 39 0.79 9.89 20.36
C PRO A 39 0.87 10.42 18.92
N ALA A 40 -0.20 11.06 18.46
CA ALA A 40 -0.23 11.67 17.14
C ALA A 40 0.95 12.63 16.97
N THR A 41 1.70 12.46 15.88
CA THR A 41 2.75 13.38 15.46
C THR A 41 2.17 14.47 14.57
N ALA A 42 2.90 15.58 14.37
CA ALA A 42 2.53 16.61 13.41
C ALA A 42 2.35 16.08 11.97
N TRP A 43 2.92 14.90 11.67
CA TRP A 43 2.74 14.23 10.38
C TRP A 43 1.44 13.42 10.32
N THR A 44 1.11 12.66 11.38
CA THR A 44 -0.09 11.82 11.43
C THR A 44 -1.37 12.60 11.74
N SER A 45 -1.27 13.77 12.36
CA SER A 45 -2.40 14.67 12.61
C SER A 45 -2.78 15.54 11.42
N ARG A 46 -2.03 15.47 10.31
CA ARG A 46 -2.28 16.29 9.13
C ARG A 46 -3.57 15.86 8.44
N THR A 47 -4.58 16.73 8.45
CA THR A 47 -5.78 16.56 7.63
C THR A 47 -5.47 16.93 6.19
N PRO A 48 -5.58 16.01 5.20
CA PRO A 48 -5.39 16.37 3.81
C PRO A 48 -6.47 17.37 3.38
N ARG A 49 -6.05 18.42 2.67
CA ARG A 49 -7.01 19.33 2.03
C ARG A 49 -7.52 18.70 0.74
N PRO A 50 -8.80 18.92 0.38
CA PRO A 50 -9.30 18.53 -0.93
C PRO A 50 -8.43 19.14 -2.03
N VAL A 51 -7.98 18.30 -2.96
CA VAL A 51 -7.38 18.79 -4.20
C VAL A 51 -8.50 19.12 -5.19
N PRO A 52 -8.41 20.23 -5.94
CA PRO A 52 -9.37 20.52 -6.99
C PRO A 52 -9.43 19.36 -7.99
N ALA A 53 -10.64 18.99 -8.43
CA ALA A 53 -10.78 17.98 -9.47
C ALA A 53 -10.13 18.48 -10.77
N PRO A 54 -9.36 17.64 -11.48
CA PRO A 54 -8.82 18.02 -12.77
C PRO A 54 -9.97 18.32 -13.74
N GLY A 55 -9.91 19.48 -14.40
CA GLY A 55 -10.86 19.83 -15.45
C GLY A 55 -10.68 18.99 -16.72
N PRO A 56 -11.62 19.07 -17.67
CA PRO A 56 -11.45 18.45 -18.98
C PRO A 56 -10.12 18.91 -19.60
N HIS A 57 -9.32 17.94 -20.08
CA HIS A 57 -7.98 18.13 -20.64
C HIS A 57 -6.83 18.45 -19.66
N ALA A 58 -7.03 18.42 -18.34
CA ALA A 58 -5.97 18.70 -17.35
C ALA A 58 -4.70 17.83 -17.52
N TRP A 59 -4.86 16.60 -18.03
CA TRP A 59 -3.74 15.69 -18.30
C TRP A 59 -3.03 15.96 -19.62
N ARG A 60 -3.65 16.67 -20.58
CA ARG A 60 -2.98 16.98 -21.86
C ARG A 60 -1.89 18.03 -21.69
N THR A 61 -2.03 18.91 -20.71
CA THR A 61 -1.09 19.99 -20.42
C THR A 61 -0.06 19.61 -19.36
N SER A 62 -0.15 18.42 -18.74
CA SER A 62 0.77 18.01 -17.68
C SER A 62 2.19 17.69 -18.17
N LEU A 63 2.38 17.48 -19.48
CA LEU A 63 3.72 17.23 -20.06
C LEU A 63 4.37 18.50 -20.65
N TRP A 64 3.66 19.64 -20.65
CA TRP A 64 4.21 20.83 -21.27
C TRP A 64 5.35 21.40 -20.41
N PRO A 65 6.55 21.63 -20.98
CA PRO A 65 7.62 22.30 -20.27
C PRO A 65 7.20 23.75 -19.94
N ARG A 66 7.58 24.23 -18.76
CA ARG A 66 7.37 25.61 -18.33
C ARG A 66 8.37 26.56 -18.97
#